data_AF-A0A941LJF6-F1
#
_entry.id   AF-A0A941LJF6-F1
#
_cell.length_a   1.000
_cell.length_b   1.000
_cell.length_c   1.000
_cell.angle_alpha   90.00
_cell.angle_beta   90.00
_cell.angle_gamma   90.00
#
_symmetry.space_group_name_H-M   'P 1'
#
loop_
_entity.id
_entity.type
_entity.pdbx_description
1 polymer ?
#
loop_
_entity_poly.entity_id
_entity_poly.type
_entity_poly.pdbx_seq_one_letter_code
_entity_poly.pdbx_strand_id
1 'polypeptide(L)'
;MMLLVTKERFEQLHPPTYSAANMISVQEVREFWAKVKPPESVASKEVDVEIRIDGKAFEITKGGRSGGFDLVAGMPAMIRLRNRDNVAHEFVSTMFRDIPFHISGNATMVRAGRASGVRLDPGQDVTLEFTVPIPESDAYGARESAYDIFYCNVHGKEHGDKMRGEMLVIETKGEIGGG
;
A
#
# COMPACT_ATOMS: atom_id res chain seq x y z
N MET A 1 -16.82 28.40 -3.84
CA MET A 1 -17.18 29.23 -2.67
C MET A 1 -16.20 28.88 -1.55
N MET A 2 -15.19 29.74 -1.35
CA MET A 2 -14.08 29.52 -0.43
C MET A 2 -14.38 30.28 0.86
N LEU A 3 -14.57 29.56 1.98
CA LEU A 3 -14.87 30.18 3.27
C LEU A 3 -13.55 30.67 3.90
N LEU A 4 -13.26 31.96 3.78
CA LEU A 4 -12.22 32.62 4.56
C LEU A 4 -12.79 32.91 5.95
N VAL A 5 -12.29 32.21 6.97
CA VAL A 5 -12.59 32.50 8.38
C VAL A 5 -11.58 33.54 8.86
N THR A 6 -12.06 34.75 9.18
CA THR A 6 -11.23 35.82 9.74
C THR A 6 -10.95 35.59 11.22
N LYS A 7 -9.82 36.14 11.70
CA LYS A 7 -9.28 35.97 13.06
C LYS A 7 -10.27 36.41 14.16
N GLU A 8 -11.15 37.36 13.86
CA GLU A 8 -12.18 37.87 14.79
C GLU A 8 -13.25 36.82 15.14
N ARG A 9 -13.44 35.80 14.28
CA ARG A 9 -14.44 34.74 14.52
C ARG A 9 -13.96 33.67 15.50
N PHE A 10 -12.65 33.62 15.78
CA PHE A 10 -12.06 32.66 16.71
C PHE A 10 -12.19 33.11 18.18
N GLU A 11 -12.20 34.42 18.43
CA GLU A 11 -12.24 34.98 19.79
C GLU A 11 -13.66 35.02 20.40
N GLN A 12 -14.71 34.81 19.59
CA GLN A 12 -16.10 34.70 20.04
C GLN A 12 -16.55 33.27 20.39
N LEU A 13 -15.68 32.28 20.19
CA LEU A 13 -15.94 30.91 20.63
C LEU A 13 -15.51 30.78 22.09
N HIS A 14 -16.44 31.05 23.00
CA HIS A 14 -16.27 30.58 24.38
C HIS A 14 -16.01 29.06 24.35
N PRO A 15 -14.94 28.55 25.00
CA PRO A 15 -14.79 27.11 25.12
C PRO A 15 -16.03 26.54 25.82
N PRO A 16 -16.57 25.40 25.39
CA PRO A 16 -17.68 24.78 26.10
C PRO A 16 -17.26 24.58 27.55
N THR A 17 -18.06 25.11 28.48
CA THR A 17 -17.92 24.82 29.90
C THR A 17 -18.28 23.35 30.12
N TYR A 18 -17.26 22.49 30.14
CA TYR A 18 -17.44 21.12 30.58
C TYR A 18 -17.76 21.15 32.07
N SER A 19 -18.97 20.75 32.45
CA SER A 19 -19.33 20.45 33.83
C SER A 19 -18.33 19.42 34.37
N ALA A 20 -17.76 19.69 35.56
CA ALA A 20 -16.83 18.80 36.25
C ALA A 20 -17.42 17.42 36.62
N ALA A 21 -18.66 17.12 36.21
CA ALA A 21 -19.36 15.86 36.48
C ALA A 21 -18.93 14.68 35.58
N ASN A 22 -18.10 14.88 34.56
CA ASN A 22 -17.68 13.82 33.63
C ASN A 22 -16.16 13.52 33.69
N MET A 23 -15.57 13.50 34.88
CA MET A 23 -14.23 12.93 35.04
C MET A 23 -14.35 11.41 35.11
N ILE A 24 -14.13 10.72 33.99
CA ILE A 24 -13.88 9.27 34.01
C ILE A 24 -12.67 9.05 34.91
N SER A 25 -12.82 8.22 35.94
CA SER A 25 -11.74 7.93 36.86
C SER A 25 -10.59 7.22 36.12
N VAL A 26 -9.36 7.43 36.59
CA VAL A 26 -8.17 6.72 36.07
C VAL A 26 -8.36 5.20 36.11
N GLN A 27 -9.17 4.71 37.05
CA GLN A 27 -9.48 3.31 37.19
C GLN A 27 -10.46 2.82 36.10
N GLU A 28 -11.51 3.57 35.79
CA GLU A 28 -12.41 3.26 34.67
C GLU A 28 -11.69 3.31 33.31
N VAL A 29 -10.77 4.25 33.12
CA VAL A 29 -9.90 4.29 31.93
C VAL A 29 -9.03 3.04 31.86
N ARG A 30 -8.43 2.61 32.98
CA ARG A 30 -7.60 1.39 33.04
C ARG A 30 -8.42 0.13 32.79
N GLU A 31 -9.60 0.01 33.37
CA GLU A 31 -10.50 -1.12 33.18
C GLU A 31 -11.04 -1.18 31.75
N PHE A 32 -11.31 -0.01 31.14
CA PHE A 32 -11.63 0.09 29.73
C PHE A 32 -10.48 -0.44 28.87
N TRP A 33 -9.26 0.07 29.04
CA TRP A 33 -8.09 -0.40 28.28
C TRP A 33 -7.71 -1.87 28.56
N ALA A 34 -8.03 -2.40 29.74
CA ALA A 34 -7.83 -3.82 30.05
C ALA A 34 -8.83 -4.74 29.32
N LYS A 35 -10.01 -4.22 28.94
CA LYS A 35 -11.04 -4.94 28.17
C LYS A 35 -10.89 -4.76 26.67
N VAL A 36 -10.25 -3.67 26.22
CA VAL A 36 -9.90 -3.49 24.81
C VAL A 36 -8.76 -4.45 24.49
N LYS A 37 -9.05 -5.51 23.71
CA LYS A 37 -8.01 -6.33 23.09
C LYS A 37 -7.04 -5.38 22.39
N PRO A 38 -5.72 -5.43 22.68
CA PRO A 38 -4.76 -4.60 21.97
C PRO A 38 -5.01 -4.75 20.47
N PRO A 39 -4.96 -3.67 19.67
CA PRO A 39 -4.93 -3.85 18.22
C PRO A 39 -3.86 -4.87 17.93
N GLU A 40 -4.25 -5.92 17.20
CA GLU A 40 -3.36 -7.01 16.82
C GLU A 40 -2.07 -6.38 16.30
N SER A 41 -0.94 -6.77 16.89
CA SER A 41 0.32 -6.12 16.56
C SER A 41 0.53 -6.25 15.05
N VAL A 42 0.93 -5.16 14.40
CA VAL A 42 1.29 -5.13 12.97
C VAL A 42 2.45 -6.12 12.66
N ALA A 43 3.02 -6.75 13.70
CA ALA A 43 4.14 -7.67 13.66
C ALA A 43 3.82 -9.09 13.13
N SER A 44 2.58 -9.41 12.76
CA SER A 44 2.23 -10.76 12.28
C SER A 44 1.42 -10.82 10.98
N LYS A 45 1.34 -9.74 10.19
CA LYS A 45 0.87 -9.90 8.81
C LYS A 45 2.04 -10.42 7.97
N GLU A 46 1.88 -11.62 7.45
CA GLU A 46 2.86 -12.23 6.55
C GLU A 46 2.98 -11.40 5.28
N VAL A 47 4.21 -11.07 4.89
CA VAL A 47 4.47 -10.36 3.62
C VAL A 47 4.27 -11.33 2.46
N ASP A 48 3.44 -10.98 1.48
CA ASP A 48 3.18 -11.82 0.31
C ASP A 48 4.37 -11.82 -0.65
N VAL A 49 4.93 -10.64 -0.92
CA VAL A 49 6.04 -10.45 -1.88
C VAL A 49 7.17 -9.67 -1.22
N GLU A 50 8.39 -10.18 -1.31
CA GLU A 50 9.59 -9.43 -0.93
C GLU A 50 10.44 -9.16 -2.17
N ILE A 51 10.84 -7.89 -2.35
CA ILE A 51 11.68 -7.43 -3.45
C ILE A 51 12.92 -6.75 -2.88
N ARG A 52 14.09 -7.30 -3.21
CA ARG A 52 15.39 -6.68 -2.99
C ARG A 52 15.77 -5.89 -4.24
N ILE A 53 16.19 -4.63 -4.05
CA ILE A 53 16.74 -3.79 -5.11
C ILE A 53 18.24 -3.77 -4.92
N ASP A 54 18.99 -4.40 -5.83
CA ASP A 54 20.45 -4.49 -5.76
C ASP A 54 21.04 -4.59 -7.18
N GLY A 55 22.23 -4.05 -7.39
CA GLY A 55 22.91 -4.08 -8.69
C GLY A 55 22.07 -3.55 -9.86
N LYS A 56 21.21 -2.54 -9.61
CA LYS A 56 20.19 -2.06 -10.57
C LYS A 56 19.33 -3.19 -11.14
N ALA A 57 18.85 -4.08 -10.28
CA ALA A 57 17.84 -5.08 -10.59
C ALA A 57 16.77 -5.14 -9.49
N PHE A 58 15.54 -5.48 -9.90
CA PHE A 58 14.55 -5.99 -8.97
C PHE A 58 14.72 -7.49 -8.82
N GLU A 59 15.02 -7.94 -7.61
CA GLU A 59 15.14 -9.34 -7.25
C GLU A 59 14.00 -9.73 -6.32
N ILE A 60 13.08 -10.56 -6.80
CA ILE A 60 11.96 -11.05 -5.98
C ILE A 60 12.47 -12.22 -5.14
N THR A 61 12.57 -12.01 -3.82
CA THR A 61 13.11 -12.97 -2.86
C THR A 61 12.03 -13.81 -2.18
N LYS A 62 10.75 -13.39 -2.28
CA LYS A 62 9.57 -14.14 -1.81
C LYS A 62 8.38 -13.82 -2.72
N GLY A 63 7.54 -14.82 -2.98
CA GLY A 63 6.29 -14.65 -3.74
C GLY A 63 6.48 -14.52 -5.26
N GLY A 64 7.68 -14.80 -5.77
CA GLY A 64 8.02 -14.61 -7.18
C GLY A 64 7.65 -15.79 -8.09
N ARG A 65 7.39 -15.46 -9.35
CA ARG A 65 7.43 -16.32 -10.54
C ARG A 65 8.52 -15.83 -11.49
N SER A 66 8.71 -16.53 -12.61
CA SER A 66 9.63 -16.07 -13.66
C SER A 66 9.28 -14.65 -14.12
N GLY A 67 10.17 -13.68 -13.83
CA GLY A 67 10.05 -12.28 -14.25
C GLY A 67 9.08 -11.41 -13.45
N GLY A 68 8.42 -11.92 -12.40
CA GLY A 68 7.33 -11.20 -11.76
C GLY A 68 6.72 -11.90 -10.56
N PHE A 69 5.50 -11.54 -10.18
CA PHE A 69 4.71 -12.20 -9.13
C PHE A 69 3.21 -12.12 -9.43
N ASP A 70 2.44 -12.96 -8.75
CA ASP A 70 0.99 -13.02 -8.90
C ASP A 70 0.30 -12.51 -7.63
N LEU A 71 -0.83 -11.83 -7.79
CA LEU A 71 -1.68 -11.32 -6.74
C LEU A 71 -3.11 -11.78 -6.97
N VAL A 72 -3.84 -12.09 -5.89
CA VAL A 72 -5.23 -12.55 -6.00
C VAL A 72 -6.18 -11.35 -5.95
N ALA A 73 -7.01 -11.19 -6.98
CA ALA A 73 -7.97 -10.09 -7.09
C ALA A 73 -8.88 -9.99 -5.85
N GLY A 74 -9.06 -8.79 -5.33
CA GLY A 74 -9.93 -8.51 -4.18
C GLY A 74 -9.35 -8.88 -2.81
N MET A 75 -8.19 -9.53 -2.76
CA MET A 75 -7.52 -9.90 -1.51
C MET A 75 -6.60 -8.77 -1.03
N PRO A 76 -6.38 -8.63 0.29
CA PRO A 76 -5.30 -7.78 0.80
C PRO A 76 -3.95 -8.35 0.37
N ALA A 77 -3.01 -7.47 0.03
CA ALA A 77 -1.65 -7.82 -0.33
C ALA A 77 -0.63 -6.90 0.35
N MET A 78 0.53 -7.46 0.68
CA MET A 78 1.68 -6.78 1.26
C MET A 78 2.94 -7.03 0.42
N ILE A 79 3.52 -5.94 -0.10
CA ILE A 79 4.79 -5.98 -0.82
C ILE A 79 5.84 -5.26 0.02
N ARG A 80 6.91 -5.96 0.39
CA ARG A 80 8.07 -5.37 1.05
C ARG A 80 9.18 -5.10 0.04
N LEU A 81 9.64 -3.87 -0.02
CA LEU A 81 10.76 -3.43 -0.83
C LEU A 81 11.95 -3.12 0.07
N ARG A 82 13.15 -3.54 -0.35
CA ARG A 82 14.40 -3.27 0.36
C ARG A 82 15.43 -2.74 -0.64
N ASN A 83 15.80 -1.47 -0.53
CA ASN A 83 16.88 -0.92 -1.34
C ASN A 83 18.22 -1.27 -0.71
N ARG A 84 19.00 -2.11 -1.39
CA ARG A 84 20.37 -2.51 -1.02
C ARG A 84 21.41 -1.99 -2.01
N ASP A 85 20.98 -1.30 -3.05
CA ASP A 85 21.84 -0.58 -3.97
C ASP A 85 22.39 0.70 -3.33
N ASN A 86 23.41 1.29 -3.95
CA ASN A 86 24.05 2.52 -3.49
C ASN A 86 23.40 3.80 -4.04
N VAL A 87 22.36 3.67 -4.86
CA VAL A 87 21.56 4.77 -5.39
C VAL A 87 20.08 4.58 -5.05
N ALA A 88 19.35 5.68 -5.07
CA ALA A 88 17.91 5.65 -4.88
C ALA A 88 17.20 5.04 -6.10
N HIS A 89 16.15 4.28 -5.82
CA HIS A 89 15.34 3.61 -6.83
C HIS A 89 13.87 3.86 -6.59
N GLU A 90 13.09 3.71 -7.65
CA GLU A 90 11.65 3.87 -7.63
C GLU A 90 11.00 2.54 -7.96
N PHE A 91 9.88 2.25 -7.32
CA PHE A 91 9.00 1.15 -7.65
C PHE A 91 7.65 1.75 -7.98
N VAL A 92 7.33 1.80 -9.27
CA VAL A 92 6.08 2.38 -9.79
C VAL A 92 5.35 1.39 -10.68
N SER A 93 4.02 1.45 -10.67
CA SER A 93 3.14 0.66 -11.52
C SER A 93 1.87 1.44 -11.82
N THR A 94 1.16 1.09 -12.90
CA THR A 94 -0.10 1.76 -13.23
C THR A 94 -1.21 1.37 -12.25
N MET A 95 -1.15 0.18 -11.67
CA MET A 95 -2.03 -0.30 -10.59
C MET A 95 -2.04 0.66 -9.39
N PHE A 96 -0.88 1.10 -8.91
CA PHE A 96 -0.77 2.00 -7.75
C PHE A 96 -1.23 3.44 -8.01
N ARG A 97 -1.53 3.78 -9.27
CA ARG A 97 -2.10 5.11 -9.56
C ARG A 97 -3.53 5.22 -9.05
N ASP A 98 -4.31 4.17 -9.22
CA ASP A 98 -5.76 4.21 -9.11
C ASP A 98 -6.28 3.51 -7.85
N ILE A 99 -5.38 2.91 -7.04
CA ILE A 99 -5.74 2.28 -5.77
C ILE A 99 -5.14 3.00 -4.55
N PRO A 100 -5.86 3.07 -3.42
CA PRO A 100 -5.28 3.47 -2.15
C PRO A 100 -4.34 2.38 -1.63
N PHE A 101 -3.20 2.79 -1.05
CA PHE A 101 -2.28 1.90 -0.36
C PHE A 101 -1.66 2.59 0.84
N HIS A 102 -1.33 1.80 1.85
CA HIS A 102 -0.64 2.24 3.07
C HIS A 102 0.85 1.98 2.95
N ILE A 103 1.64 2.88 3.53
CA ILE A 103 3.09 2.81 3.55
C ILE A 103 3.53 2.66 5.00
N SER A 104 4.34 1.65 5.27
CA SER A 104 5.02 1.47 6.55
C SER A 104 6.53 1.38 6.31
N GLY A 105 7.31 2.25 6.96
CA GLY A 105 8.75 2.40 6.75
C GLY A 105 9.12 3.71 6.06
N ASN A 106 10.33 3.77 5.50
CA ASN A 106 10.89 4.99 4.94
C ASN A 106 10.81 4.95 3.41
N ALA A 107 9.97 5.81 2.83
CA ALA A 107 9.92 6.02 1.38
C ALA A 107 9.29 7.38 1.07
N THR A 108 9.52 7.87 -0.16
CA THR A 108 8.86 9.07 -0.70
C THR A 108 7.85 8.66 -1.76
N MET A 109 6.62 9.18 -1.69
CA MET A 109 5.62 8.98 -2.74
C MET A 109 6.05 9.62 -4.06
N VAL A 110 5.90 8.91 -5.17
CA VAL A 110 6.21 9.42 -6.52
C VAL A 110 5.05 9.20 -7.49
N ARG A 111 4.96 10.11 -8.46
CA ARG A 111 4.06 10.00 -9.62
C ARG A 111 4.89 10.07 -10.90
N ALA A 112 4.75 9.08 -11.77
CA ALA A 112 5.48 8.93 -13.02
C ALA A 112 4.48 8.77 -14.18
N GLY A 113 4.00 9.88 -14.73
CA GLY A 113 3.01 9.87 -15.81
C GLY A 113 1.69 9.19 -15.39
N ARG A 114 1.41 8.01 -15.97
CA ARG A 114 0.24 7.18 -15.64
C ARG A 114 0.48 6.14 -14.53
N ALA A 115 1.64 6.17 -13.89
CA ALA A 115 1.99 5.29 -12.77
C ALA A 115 2.22 6.10 -11.49
N SER A 116 2.01 5.44 -10.35
CA SER A 116 2.39 5.95 -9.03
C SER A 116 3.16 4.88 -8.27
N GLY A 117 3.78 5.27 -7.16
CA GLY A 117 4.45 4.33 -6.29
C GLY A 117 5.36 5.04 -5.32
N VAL A 118 6.51 4.44 -5.04
CA VAL A 118 7.44 4.91 -4.02
C VAL A 118 8.87 4.99 -4.50
N ARG A 119 9.62 5.94 -3.94
CA ARG A 119 11.06 6.06 -4.04
C ARG A 119 11.71 5.65 -2.72
N LEU A 120 12.72 4.80 -2.80
CA LEU A 120 13.54 4.36 -1.69
C LEU A 120 14.96 4.88 -1.87
N ASP A 121 15.47 5.60 -0.89
CA ASP A 121 16.90 5.94 -0.81
C ASP A 121 17.74 4.70 -0.43
N PRO A 122 19.07 4.73 -0.63
CA PRO A 122 19.95 3.62 -0.27
C PRO A 122 19.76 3.14 1.17
N GLY A 123 19.65 1.83 1.35
CA GLY A 123 19.49 1.19 2.66
C GLY A 123 18.09 1.23 3.26
N GLN A 124 17.12 1.89 2.61
CA GLN A 124 15.74 1.96 3.12
C GLN A 124 14.95 0.67 2.87
N ASP A 125 14.00 0.43 3.77
CA ASP A 125 12.98 -0.61 3.67
C ASP A 125 11.60 0.04 3.77
N VAL A 126 10.66 -0.46 2.96
CA VAL A 126 9.26 -0.05 3.02
C VAL A 126 8.34 -1.23 2.73
N THR A 127 7.19 -1.25 3.38
CA THR A 127 6.09 -2.17 3.10
C THR A 127 4.91 -1.40 2.56
N LEU A 128 4.36 -1.88 1.44
CA LEU A 128 3.15 -1.39 0.80
C LEU A 128 2.02 -2.36 1.13
N GLU A 129 0.95 -1.88 1.75
CA GLU A 129 -0.25 -2.67 2.05
C GLU A 129 -1.45 -2.11 1.28
N PHE A 130 -2.14 -2.96 0.51
CA PHE A 130 -3.25 -2.55 -0.35
C PHE A 130 -4.24 -3.69 -0.57
N THR A 131 -5.42 -3.36 -1.08
CA THR A 131 -6.34 -4.36 -1.62
C THR A 131 -6.10 -4.48 -3.12
N VAL A 132 -5.83 -5.69 -3.59
CA VAL A 132 -5.60 -5.96 -5.01
C VAL A 132 -6.87 -5.63 -5.79
N PRO A 133 -6.81 -4.80 -6.84
CA PRO A 133 -8.00 -4.39 -7.57
C PRO A 133 -8.66 -5.60 -8.25
N ILE A 134 -9.99 -5.58 -8.30
CA ILE A 134 -10.75 -6.58 -9.07
C ILE A 134 -10.83 -6.06 -10.52
N PRO A 135 -10.36 -6.84 -11.51
CA PRO A 135 -10.51 -6.47 -12.91
C PRO A 135 -11.98 -6.22 -13.29
N GLU A 136 -12.22 -5.24 -14.17
CA GLU A 136 -13.56 -4.99 -14.71
C GLU A 136 -14.03 -6.20 -15.50
N SER A 137 -15.33 -6.49 -15.43
CA SER A 137 -15.94 -7.51 -16.27
C SER A 137 -16.07 -7.00 -17.71
N ASP A 138 -15.88 -7.90 -18.66
CA ASP A 138 -16.17 -7.63 -20.07
C ASP A 138 -17.69 -7.51 -20.33
N ALA A 139 -18.06 -7.22 -21.58
CA ALA A 139 -19.46 -7.10 -21.99
C ALA A 139 -20.30 -8.38 -21.80
N TYR A 140 -19.65 -9.52 -21.55
CA TYR A 140 -20.27 -10.82 -21.34
C TYR A 140 -20.22 -11.27 -19.86
N GLY A 141 -19.73 -10.40 -18.96
CA GLY A 141 -19.64 -10.66 -17.52
C GLY A 141 -18.44 -11.51 -17.10
N ALA A 142 -17.54 -11.85 -18.02
CA ALA A 142 -16.30 -12.55 -17.72
C ALA A 142 -15.26 -11.57 -17.15
N ARG A 143 -14.50 -12.01 -16.16
CA ARG A 143 -13.36 -11.25 -15.62
C ARG A 143 -12.09 -11.93 -16.08
N GLU A 144 -11.26 -11.18 -16.78
CA GLU A 144 -9.95 -11.67 -17.20
C GLU A 144 -8.90 -11.31 -16.15
N SER A 145 -7.84 -12.11 -16.06
CA SER A 145 -6.68 -11.75 -15.25
C SER A 145 -6.08 -10.45 -15.79
N ALA A 146 -5.76 -9.50 -14.91
CA ALA A 146 -5.16 -8.24 -15.32
C ALA A 146 -3.63 -8.32 -15.24
N TYR A 147 -2.95 -7.82 -16.26
CA TYR A 147 -1.50 -7.75 -16.32
C TYR A 147 -1.03 -6.32 -16.18
N ASP A 148 -0.07 -6.08 -15.29
CA ASP A 148 0.62 -4.80 -15.16
C ASP A 148 2.14 -5.01 -15.04
N ILE A 149 2.88 -3.93 -15.20
CA ILE A 149 4.33 -3.89 -15.06
C ILE A 149 4.71 -3.01 -13.88
N PHE A 150 5.72 -3.42 -13.12
CA PHE A 150 6.41 -2.53 -12.20
C PHE A 150 7.79 -2.19 -12.76
N TYR A 151 8.26 -0.98 -12.52
CA TYR A 151 9.54 -0.52 -13.03
C TYR A 151 10.14 0.60 -12.17
N CYS A 152 11.43 0.87 -12.37
CA CYS A 152 12.05 2.10 -11.90
C CYS A 152 12.00 3.17 -12.99
N ASN A 153 11.40 4.31 -12.68
CA ASN A 153 11.30 5.43 -13.63
C ASN A 153 12.64 6.10 -13.94
N VAL A 154 13.74 5.73 -13.28
CA VAL A 154 15.08 6.24 -13.60
C VAL A 154 15.90 5.20 -14.37
N HIS A 155 15.84 3.93 -13.97
CA HIS A 155 16.74 2.88 -14.43
C HIS A 155 16.07 1.71 -15.17
N GLY A 156 14.74 1.76 -15.38
CA GLY A 156 13.94 0.67 -15.94
C GLY A 156 12.99 1.11 -17.06
N LYS A 157 13.35 2.14 -17.83
CA LYS A 157 12.49 2.69 -18.89
C LYS A 157 12.51 1.83 -20.15
N GLU A 158 13.60 1.13 -20.41
CA GLU A 158 13.80 0.39 -21.65
C GLU A 158 13.34 -1.07 -21.52
N HIS A 159 13.08 -1.71 -22.66
CA HIS A 159 12.73 -3.12 -22.69
C HIS A 159 13.98 -3.97 -22.48
N GLY A 160 13.95 -4.92 -21.54
CA GLY A 160 15.10 -5.73 -21.16
C GLY A 160 15.88 -5.20 -19.96
N ASP A 161 15.53 -4.02 -19.44
CA ASP A 161 16.10 -3.51 -18.19
C ASP A 161 15.73 -4.41 -17.01
N LYS A 162 16.71 -4.70 -16.15
CA LYS A 162 16.52 -5.51 -14.94
C LYS A 162 15.75 -4.78 -13.84
N MET A 163 15.55 -3.47 -13.99
CA MET A 163 14.70 -2.65 -13.11
C MET A 163 13.25 -2.62 -13.60
N ARG A 164 12.76 -3.77 -14.04
CA ARG A 164 11.39 -4.00 -14.49
C ARG A 164 10.98 -5.43 -14.15
N GLY A 165 9.71 -5.62 -13.86
CA GLY A 165 9.12 -6.94 -13.75
C GLY A 165 7.61 -6.89 -13.95
N GLU A 166 7.02 -8.07 -13.89
CA GLU A 166 5.61 -8.30 -14.20
C GLU A 166 4.79 -8.53 -12.93
N MET A 167 3.56 -8.06 -12.94
CA MET A 167 2.59 -8.31 -11.89
C MET A 167 1.30 -8.79 -12.55
N LEU A 168 0.87 -10.00 -12.20
CA LEU A 168 -0.38 -10.57 -12.70
C LEU A 168 -1.41 -10.59 -11.58
N VAL A 169 -2.57 -10.02 -11.82
CA VAL A 169 -3.73 -10.10 -10.94
C VAL A 169 -4.62 -11.24 -11.44
N ILE A 170 -4.68 -12.33 -10.68
CA ILE A 170 -5.47 -13.52 -11.01
C ILE A 170 -6.82 -13.51 -10.31
N GLU A 171 -7.87 -13.93 -11.02
CA GLU A 171 -9.18 -14.17 -10.41
C GLU A 171 -9.22 -15.59 -9.85
N THR A 172 -9.41 -15.75 -8.54
CA THR A 172 -9.76 -17.06 -7.95
C THR A 172 -11.27 -17.21 -7.94
N LYS A 173 -11.89 -17.43 -9.11
CA LYS A 173 -13.26 -17.96 -9.14
C LYS A 173 -13.19 -19.48 -9.04
N GLY A 174 -13.52 -20.00 -7.85
CA GLY A 174 -13.44 -21.43 -7.58
C GLY A 174 -14.27 -21.89 -6.38
N GLU A 175 -15.58 -21.65 -6.40
CA GLU A 175 -16.51 -22.72 -5.99
C GLU A 175 -16.99 -23.37 -7.27
N ILE A 176 -16.51 -24.59 -7.50
CA ILE A 176 -16.96 -25.48 -8.56
C ILE A 176 -18.45 -25.73 -8.31
N GLY A 177 -19.28 -25.50 -9.33
CA GLY A 177 -20.67 -25.91 -9.30
C GLY A 177 -20.79 -27.40 -8.96
N GLY A 178 -21.37 -27.70 -7.80
CA GLY A 178 -21.91 -29.02 -7.49
C GLY A 178 -23.38 -29.02 -7.86
N GLY A 179 -23.74 -29.85 -8.84
CA GLY A 179 -25.11 -30.05 -9.31
C GLY A 179 -26.00 -30.86 -8.38
#